data_AF-D4LVZ4-F1
#
_entry.id   AF-D4LVZ4-F1
#
_cell.length_a   1.000
_cell.length_b   1.000
_cell.length_c   1.000
_cell.angle_alpha   90.00
_cell.angle_beta   90.00
_cell.angle_gamma   90.00
#
_symmetry.space_group_name_H-M   'P 1'
#
loop_
_entity.id
_entity.type
_entity.pdbx_description
1 polymer ?
#
loop_
_entity_poly.entity_id
_entity_poly.type
_entity_poly.pdbx_seq_one_letter_code
_entity_poly.pdbx_strand_id
1 'polypeptide(L)'
;MDESCIQVAIYDDRLEVTSPGGLYNGLTYEEVMNGHSKIRNKAIVNIFSQMGLVEAWGSEIKRIFNAAKEYGLSEPKFQEFDNMFRVELFRSSFPMANEKENIGEASEKHRR
;
A
#
# COMPACT_ATOMS: atom_id res chain seq x y z
N MET A 1 -5.96 -18.86 22.10
CA MET A 1 -6.74 -18.24 21.02
C MET A 1 -5.73 -17.49 20.18
N ASP A 2 -5.51 -17.90 18.93
CA ASP A 2 -4.64 -17.14 18.04
C ASP A 2 -5.27 -15.77 17.81
N GLU A 3 -4.66 -14.72 18.35
CA GLU A 3 -5.03 -13.34 18.01
C GLU A 3 -4.63 -13.11 16.56
N SER A 4 -5.63 -13.20 15.68
CA SER A 4 -5.49 -12.91 14.27
C SER A 4 -5.39 -11.40 14.08
N CYS A 5 -4.21 -10.84 14.34
CA CYS A 5 -3.89 -9.44 14.08
C CYS A 5 -3.31 -9.26 12.68
N ILE A 6 -3.44 -8.05 12.11
CA ILE A 6 -2.67 -7.68 10.92
C ILE A 6 -1.19 -7.63 11.32
N GLN A 7 -0.35 -8.37 10.59
CA GLN A 7 1.09 -8.41 10.81
C GLN A 7 1.78 -7.48 9.82
N VAL A 8 2.71 -6.66 10.31
CA VAL A 8 3.54 -5.79 9.50
C VAL A 8 4.99 -6.16 9.75
N ALA A 9 5.69 -6.64 8.72
CA ALA A 9 7.10 -7.03 8.80
C ALA A 9 7.94 -6.13 7.89
N ILE A 10 9.01 -5.56 8.45
CA ILE A 10 9.91 -4.64 7.74
C ILE A 10 11.26 -5.32 7.59
N TYR A 11 11.75 -5.39 6.36
CA TYR A 11 13.04 -5.93 5.99
C TYR A 11 13.88 -4.82 5.33
N ASP A 12 15.17 -5.10 5.11
CA ASP A 12 16.07 -4.16 4.46
C ASP A 12 15.62 -3.80 3.03
N ASP A 13 14.96 -4.74 2.35
CA ASP A 13 14.59 -4.70 0.93
C ASP A 13 13.08 -4.64 0.67
N ARG A 14 12.22 -4.84 1.68
CA ARG A 14 10.77 -4.84 1.50
C ARG A 14 9.95 -4.61 2.77
N LEU A 15 8.69 -4.25 2.58
CA LEU A 15 7.63 -4.20 3.57
C LEU A 15 6.62 -5.31 3.25
N GLU A 16 6.25 -6.11 4.24
CA GLU A 16 5.18 -7.10 4.13
C GLU A 16 4.02 -6.74 5.05
N VAL A 17 2.80 -6.73 4.52
CA VAL A 17 1.56 -6.59 5.29
C VAL A 17 0.74 -7.86 5.11
N THR A 18 0.56 -8.62 6.19
CA THR A 18 -0.22 -9.87 6.19
C THR A 18 -1.50 -9.68 6.99
N SER A 19 -2.65 -9.77 6.32
CA SER A 19 -3.96 -9.73 6.94
C SER A 19 -4.50 -11.16 7.14
N PRO A 20 -5.10 -11.46 8.30
CA PRO A 20 -5.79 -12.73 8.50
C PRO A 20 -7.07 -12.77 7.67
N GLY A 21 -7.39 -13.96 7.16
CA GLY A 21 -8.43 -14.19 6.16
C GLY A 21 -7.87 -14.18 4.74
N GLY A 22 -8.25 -15.19 3.96
CA GLY A 22 -7.93 -15.28 2.53
C GLY A 22 -8.78 -14.36 1.65
N LEU A 23 -8.99 -14.73 0.39
CA LEU A 23 -9.92 -14.06 -0.49
C LEU A 23 -11.38 -14.36 -0.08
N TYR A 24 -12.25 -13.37 -0.24
CA TYR A 24 -13.61 -13.44 0.29
C TYR A 24 -14.62 -13.95 -0.73
N ASN A 25 -15.53 -14.82 -0.28
CA ASN A 25 -16.77 -15.14 -0.99
C ASN A 25 -16.51 -15.61 -2.44
N GLY A 26 -15.54 -16.50 -2.59
CA GLY A 26 -15.16 -17.11 -3.88
C GLY A 26 -14.44 -16.18 -4.85
N LEU A 27 -13.92 -15.03 -4.40
CA LEU A 27 -13.03 -14.21 -5.23
C LEU A 27 -11.77 -14.99 -5.58
N THR A 28 -11.40 -14.99 -6.85
CA THR A 28 -10.12 -15.55 -7.30
C THR A 28 -9.03 -14.50 -7.27
N TYR A 29 -7.77 -14.95 -7.24
CA TYR A 29 -6.62 -14.07 -7.36
C TYR A 29 -6.67 -13.19 -8.62
N GLU A 30 -7.02 -13.79 -9.77
CA GLU A 30 -7.13 -13.09 -11.05
C GLU A 30 -8.22 -12.02 -11.02
N GLU A 31 -9.38 -12.33 -10.44
CA GLU A 31 -10.46 -11.35 -10.28
C GLU A 31 -9.99 -10.15 -9.45
N VAL A 32 -9.30 -10.41 -8.36
CA VAL A 32 -8.77 -9.38 -7.46
C VAL A 32 -7.72 -8.51 -8.17
N MET A 33 -6.79 -9.11 -8.92
CA MET A 33 -5.81 -8.37 -9.72
C MET A 33 -6.45 -7.55 -10.85
N ASN A 34 -7.57 -8.01 -11.40
CA ASN A 34 -8.35 -7.26 -12.39
C ASN A 34 -9.16 -6.09 -11.79
N GLY A 35 -9.16 -5.97 -10.46
CA GLY A 35 -9.85 -4.92 -9.73
C GLY A 35 -11.27 -5.30 -9.30
N HIS A 36 -11.60 -6.58 -9.23
CA HIS A 36 -12.82 -7.02 -8.59
C HIS A 36 -12.62 -7.08 -7.08
N SER A 37 -13.59 -6.52 -6.33
CA SER A 37 -13.56 -6.56 -4.87
C SER A 37 -14.94 -6.90 -4.32
N LYS A 38 -14.98 -7.58 -3.17
CA LYS A 38 -16.20 -7.92 -2.45
C LYS A 38 -16.06 -7.47 -0.99
N ILE A 39 -17.13 -6.87 -0.48
CA ILE A 39 -17.15 -6.26 0.85
C ILE A 39 -17.32 -7.34 1.92
N ARG A 40 -16.32 -7.49 2.79
CA ARG A 40 -16.44 -8.33 4.00
C ARG A 40 -17.34 -7.67 5.06
N ASN A 41 -17.05 -6.41 5.41
CA ASN A 41 -17.79 -5.66 6.43
C ASN A 41 -18.31 -4.34 5.87
N LYS A 42 -19.63 -4.25 5.64
CA LYS A 42 -20.28 -3.06 5.07
C LYS A 42 -20.24 -1.84 6.00
N ALA A 43 -20.30 -2.05 7.31
CA ALA A 43 -20.31 -0.95 8.27
C ALA A 43 -18.97 -0.20 8.26
N ILE A 44 -17.85 -0.93 8.29
CA ILE A 44 -16.50 -0.35 8.25
C ILE A 44 -16.32 0.48 6.97
N VAL A 45 -16.70 -0.07 5.81
CA VAL A 45 -16.46 0.67 4.58
C VAL A 45 -17.39 1.88 4.44
N ASN A 46 -18.63 1.80 4.92
CA ASN A 46 -19.49 2.97 4.93
C ASN A 46 -18.87 4.11 5.75
N ILE A 47 -18.30 3.81 6.92
CA ILE A 47 -17.61 4.81 7.76
C ILE A 47 -16.40 5.39 7.01
N PHE A 48 -15.53 4.56 6.44
CA PHE A 48 -14.36 5.05 5.72
C PHE A 48 -14.70 5.82 4.44
N SER A 49 -15.77 5.44 3.74
CA SER A 49 -16.27 6.17 2.58
C SER A 49 -16.81 7.54 2.98
N GLN A 50 -17.56 7.64 4.09
CA GLN A 50 -18.03 8.92 4.64
C GLN A 50 -16.88 9.83 5.09
N MET A 51 -15.76 9.25 5.53
CA MET A 51 -14.53 9.98 5.86
C MET A 51 -13.68 10.35 4.63
N GLY A 52 -14.06 9.92 3.43
CA GLY A 52 -13.26 10.13 2.21
C GLY A 52 -11.95 9.33 2.17
N LEU A 53 -11.84 8.27 2.96
CA LEU A 53 -10.65 7.41 3.02
C LEU A 53 -10.67 6.27 1.99
N VAL A 54 -11.84 5.99 1.41
CA VAL A 54 -12.04 4.95 0.39
C VAL A 54 -12.96 5.50 -0.70
N GLU A 55 -12.45 5.61 -1.92
CA GLU A 55 -13.13 6.31 -3.03
C GLU A 55 -13.71 5.37 -4.09
N ALA A 56 -13.05 4.24 -4.40
CA ALA A 56 -13.54 3.29 -5.40
C ALA A 56 -13.23 1.83 -5.06
N TRP A 57 -14.25 1.00 -5.24
CA TRP A 57 -14.18 -0.43 -5.00
C TRP A 57 -13.37 -1.11 -6.10
N GLY A 58 -12.17 -1.60 -5.77
CA GLY A 58 -11.36 -2.40 -6.68
C GLY A 58 -10.37 -1.65 -7.57
N SER A 59 -10.26 -0.33 -7.46
CA SER A 59 -9.13 0.42 -8.04
C SER A 59 -7.85 0.29 -7.19
N GLU A 60 -8.00 -0.04 -5.90
CA GLU A 60 -6.93 0.05 -4.91
C GLU A 60 -5.69 -0.77 -5.25
N ILE A 61 -5.85 -2.00 -5.72
CA ILE A 61 -4.71 -2.82 -6.14
C ILE A 61 -3.98 -2.19 -7.32
N LYS A 62 -4.73 -1.67 -8.31
CA LYS A 62 -4.14 -0.94 -9.45
C LYS A 62 -3.45 0.34 -8.99
N ARG A 63 -3.95 1.03 -7.96
CA ARG A 63 -3.29 2.20 -7.36
C ARG A 63 -1.94 1.82 -6.75
N ILE A 64 -1.85 0.68 -6.07
CA ILE A 64 -0.58 0.19 -5.51
C ILE A 64 0.42 -0.10 -6.65
N PHE A 65 0.00 -0.81 -7.71
CA PHE A 65 0.86 -1.05 -8.88
C PHE A 65 1.31 0.25 -9.56
N ASN A 66 0.40 1.19 -9.77
CA ASN A 66 0.71 2.48 -10.40
C ASN A 66 1.68 3.30 -9.55
N ALA A 67 1.48 3.34 -8.23
CA ALA A 67 2.39 4.02 -7.33
C ALA A 67 3.79 3.38 -7.36
N ALA A 68 3.89 2.04 -7.26
CA ALA A 68 5.17 1.36 -7.36
C ALA A 68 5.90 1.70 -8.67
N LYS A 69 5.18 1.72 -9.79
CA LYS A 69 5.72 2.11 -11.10
C LYS A 69 6.17 3.56 -11.13
N GLU A 70 5.39 4.49 -10.58
CA GLU A 70 5.72 5.92 -10.51
C GLU A 70 7.00 6.18 -9.71
N TYR A 71 7.19 5.47 -8.60
CA TYR A 71 8.39 5.53 -7.77
C TYR A 71 9.57 4.68 -8.30
N GLY A 72 9.42 4.04 -9.48
CA GLY A 72 10.47 3.19 -10.06
C GLY A 72 10.80 1.95 -9.23
N LEU A 73 9.85 1.46 -8.42
CA LEU A 73 9.98 0.29 -7.58
C LEU A 73 9.67 -1.00 -8.36
N SER A 74 10.14 -2.13 -7.83
CA SER A 74 9.71 -3.43 -8.33
C SER A 74 8.22 -3.66 -8.10
N GLU A 75 7.59 -4.45 -8.97
CA GLU A 75 6.16 -4.73 -8.87
C GLU A 75 5.81 -5.37 -7.51
N PRO A 76 4.77 -4.86 -6.82
CA PRO A 76 4.25 -5.47 -5.61
C PRO A 76 3.85 -6.93 -5.83
N LYS A 77 4.02 -7.77 -4.79
CA LYS A 77 3.51 -9.15 -4.81
C LYS A 77 2.31 -9.29 -3.90
N PHE A 78 1.33 -10.06 -4.37
CA PHE A 78 0.13 -10.41 -3.62
C PHE A 78 0.09 -11.92 -3.49
N GLN A 79 -0.17 -12.44 -2.29
CA GLN A 79 -0.19 -13.87 -2.02
C GLN A 79 -1.36 -14.22 -1.11
N GLU A 80 -2.04 -15.32 -1.42
CA GLU A 80 -2.98 -15.97 -0.52
C GLU A 80 -2.42 -17.33 -0.11
N PHE A 81 -2.33 -17.59 1.19
CA PHE A 81 -1.87 -18.86 1.74
C PHE A 81 -2.44 -19.03 3.15
N ASP A 82 -2.70 -20.25 3.59
CA ASP A 82 -3.11 -20.57 4.97
C ASP A 82 -4.22 -19.66 5.55
N ASN A 83 -5.21 -19.31 4.72
CA ASN A 83 -6.28 -18.35 5.07
C ASN A 83 -5.73 -16.98 5.55
N MET A 84 -4.68 -16.50 4.89
CA MET A 84 -4.08 -15.18 5.05
C MET A 84 -3.89 -14.55 3.67
N PHE A 85 -3.85 -13.23 3.64
CA PHE A 85 -3.54 -12.45 2.46
C PHE A 85 -2.35 -11.53 2.74
N ARG A 86 -1.28 -11.67 1.96
CA ARG A 86 -0.04 -10.90 2.09
C ARG A 86 0.17 -9.98 0.90
N VAL A 87 0.59 -8.76 1.20
CA VAL A 87 1.09 -7.78 0.22
C VAL A 87 2.56 -7.50 0.52
N GLU A 88 3.41 -7.57 -0.49
CA GLU A 88 4.83 -7.25 -0.42
C GLU A 88 5.14 -6.02 -1.27
N LEU A 89 5.76 -5.02 -0.66
CA LEU A 89 6.17 -3.77 -1.30
C LEU A 89 7.70 -3.68 -1.25
N PHE A 90 8.35 -3.56 -2.39
CA PHE A 90 9.81 -3.59 -2.48
C PHE A 90 10.42 -2.20 -2.37
N ARG A 91 11.58 -2.13 -1.72
CA ARG A 91 12.43 -0.94 -1.71
C ARG A 91 13.13 -0.79 -3.05
N SER A 92 13.43 0.45 -3.43
CA SER A 92 14.29 0.72 -4.59
C SER A 92 15.65 0.05 -4.41
N SER A 93 16.11 -0.66 -5.45
CA SER A 93 17.44 -1.27 -5.51
C SER A 93 18.54 -0.24 -5.78
N PHE A 94 18.17 0.99 -6.13
CA PHE A 94 19.11 2.10 -6.28
C PHE A 94 19.17 2.88 -4.96
N PRO A 95 20.37 3.10 -4.37
CA PRO A 95 20.50 4.00 -3.25
C PRO A 95 19.96 5.36 -3.68
N MET A 96 19.00 5.90 -2.95
CA MET A 96 18.48 7.24 -3.23
C MET A 96 19.68 8.18 -3.26
N ALA A 97 19.94 8.79 -4.42
CA ALA A 97 20.86 9.92 -4.48
C ALA A 97 20.26 10.95 -3.52
N ASN A 98 20.99 11.28 -2.45
CA ASN A 98 20.56 12.31 -1.50
C ASN A 98 20.24 13.57 -2.31
N GLU A 99 18.95 13.92 -2.41
CA GLU A 99 18.53 15.25 -2.82
C GLU A 99 19.00 16.23 -1.74
N LYS A 100 20.24 16.68 -1.87
CA LYS A 100 20.69 17.92 -1.24
C LYS A 100 20.12 19.05 -2.07
N GLU A 101 18.91 19.51 -1.75
CA GLU A 101 18.47 20.83 -2.18
C GLU A 101 18.22 21.75 -0.98
N ASN A 102 19.32 22.44 -0.65
CA ASN A 102 19.44 23.87 -0.38
C ASN A 102 18.44 24.50 0.59
N ILE A 103 18.85 24.55 1.86
CA ILE A 103 18.43 25.60 2.79
C ILE A 103 18.86 26.93 2.16
N GLY A 104 17.89 27.68 1.63
CA GLY A 104 18.12 28.98 1.03
C GLY A 104 18.90 29.89 1.96
N GLU A 105 19.98 30.46 1.44
CA GLU A 105 20.71 31.55 2.07
C GLU A 105 19.73 32.67 2.45
N ALA A 106 19.69 33.01 3.74
CA ALA A 106 18.98 34.16 4.24
C ALA A 106 19.51 35.41 3.53
N SER A 107 18.64 36.03 2.72
CA SER A 107 18.88 37.35 2.15
C SER A 107 18.83 38.39 3.27
N GLU A 108 19.99 38.77 3.79
CA GLU A 108 20.12 39.91 4.70
C GLU A 108 20.82 41.07 3.99
N LYS A 109 20.11 41.75 3.08
CA LYS A 109 20.47 43.11 2.63
C LYS A 109 19.24 43.93 2.27
N HIS A 110 18.52 44.41 3.29
CA HIS A 110 17.86 45.71 3.20
C HIS A 110 17.48 46.28 4.59
N ARG A 111 18.27 47.23 5.09
CA ARG A 111 17.80 48.62 5.27
C ARG A 111 18.91 49.53 5.81
N ARG A 112 18.91 50.71 5.18
CA ARG A 112 19.50 52.00 5.53
C ARG A 112 19.81 52.26 6.99
#